data_AF-A0A1J4P0B9-F1
#
_entry.id   AF-A0A1J4P0B9-F1
#
_cell.length_a   1.000
_cell.length_b   1.000
_cell.length_c   1.000
_cell.angle_alpha   90.00
_cell.angle_beta   90.00
_cell.angle_gamma   90.00
#
_symmetry.space_group_name_H-M   'P 1'
#
loop_
_entity.id
_entity.type
_entity.pdbx_description
1 polymer ?
#
loop_
_entity_poly.entity_id
_entity_poly.type
_entity_poly.pdbx_seq_one_letter_code
_entity_poly.pdbx_strand_id
1 'polypeptide(L)'
;MCVRPGTVVTLVLRPRTDDKRWTAVRSSAPALVVVSGWRLDSDGTAHASLRCAGARGGAAGITAQAKAPDVAGAARGVFLLEMTVTPYPGQG
;
A
#
# COMPACT_ATOMS: atom_id res chain seq x y z
N MET A 1 -6.12 9.76 2.79
CA MET A 1 -5.35 10.57 1.81
C MET A 1 -6.14 10.66 0.52
N CYS A 2 -6.31 11.84 -0.06
CA CYS A 2 -7.04 12.01 -1.34
C CYS A 2 -6.07 12.27 -2.50
N VAL A 3 -6.28 11.63 -3.64
CA VAL A 3 -5.41 11.67 -4.83
C VAL A 3 -6.21 11.66 -6.13
N ARG A 4 -5.58 12.03 -7.24
CA ARG A 4 -6.18 11.94 -8.58
C ARG A 4 -5.77 10.63 -9.27
N PRO A 5 -6.59 10.13 -10.23
CA PRO A 5 -6.15 9.09 -11.13
C PRO A 5 -4.83 9.48 -11.80
N GLY A 6 -3.94 8.52 -12.00
CA GLY A 6 -2.60 8.73 -12.55
C GLY A 6 -1.53 9.12 -11.52
N THR A 7 -1.90 9.55 -10.31
CA THR A 7 -0.93 9.81 -9.25
C THR A 7 -0.17 8.54 -8.86
N VAL A 8 1.15 8.65 -8.71
CA VAL A 8 2.00 7.62 -8.12
C VAL A 8 2.46 8.10 -6.76
N VAL A 9 2.24 7.28 -5.73
CA VAL A 9 2.70 7.56 -4.36
C VAL A 9 3.76 6.54 -3.98
N THR A 10 4.90 7.04 -3.48
CA THR A 10 5.93 6.18 -2.89
C THR A 10 5.61 5.96 -1.41
N LEU A 11 5.42 4.71 -1.03
CA LEU A 11 5.27 4.28 0.35
C LEU A 11 6.63 3.82 0.89
N VAL A 12 7.10 4.47 1.94
CA VAL A 12 8.31 4.09 2.67
C VAL A 12 7.90 3.69 4.09
N LEU A 13 8.12 2.43 4.44
CA LEU A 13 7.84 1.87 5.75
C LEU A 13 9.16 1.75 6.50
N ARG A 14 9.27 2.47 7.62
CA ARG A 14 10.44 2.42 8.48
C ARG A 14 10.71 1.00 9.01
N PRO A 15 11.97 0.66 9.33
CA PRO A 15 12.29 -0.59 10.01
C PRO A 15 11.42 -0.75 11.26
N ARG A 16 11.01 -1.98 11.52
CA ARG A 16 10.21 -2.28 12.72
C ARG A 16 11.13 -2.38 13.93
N THR A 17 10.61 -1.98 15.08
CA THR A 17 11.30 -2.10 16.37
C THR A 17 10.93 -3.39 17.12
N ASP A 18 10.04 -4.21 16.55
CA ASP A 18 9.68 -5.53 17.05
C ASP A 18 10.42 -6.64 16.27
N ASP A 19 10.15 -7.90 16.62
CA ASP A 19 10.74 -9.09 16.01
C ASP A 19 10.22 -9.38 14.58
N LYS A 20 9.35 -8.52 14.03
CA LYS A 20 8.68 -8.74 12.75
C LYS A 20 9.37 -8.00 11.62
N ARG A 21 9.29 -8.56 10.42
CA ARG A 21 9.71 -7.93 9.17
C ARG A 21 8.51 -7.62 8.30
N TRP A 22 8.60 -6.53 7.55
CA TRP A 22 7.64 -6.25 6.50
C TRP A 22 7.69 -7.32 5.42
N THR A 23 6.53 -7.77 4.93
CA THR A 23 6.46 -8.88 3.98
C THR A 23 5.72 -8.53 2.69
N ALA A 24 4.73 -7.64 2.75
CA ALA A 24 3.94 -7.25 1.58
C ALA A 24 3.16 -5.96 1.83
N VAL A 25 2.68 -5.37 0.73
CA VAL A 25 1.63 -4.34 0.73
C VAL A 25 0.51 -4.80 -0.20
N ARG A 26 -0.74 -4.61 0.22
CA ARG A 26 -1.94 -4.96 -0.54
C ARG A 26 -2.88 -3.77 -0.60
N SER A 27 -3.59 -3.65 -1.71
CA SER A 27 -4.65 -2.66 -1.90
C SER A 27 -6.02 -3.33 -1.91
N SER A 28 -7.03 -2.67 -1.35
CA SER A 28 -8.43 -3.09 -1.49
C SER A 28 -9.13 -2.35 -2.63
N ALA A 29 -10.23 -2.94 -3.11
CA ALA A 29 -11.26 -2.27 -3.89
C ALA A 29 -12.12 -1.36 -2.97
N PRO A 30 -12.96 -0.44 -3.50
CA PRO A 30 -13.32 -0.21 -4.90
C PRO A 30 -12.35 0.62 -5.76
N ALA A 31 -11.46 1.44 -5.19
CA ALA A 31 -10.47 2.15 -6.00
C ALA A 31 -9.39 1.21 -6.51
N LEU A 32 -9.01 1.38 -7.78
CA LEU A 32 -7.92 0.60 -8.37
C LEU A 32 -6.58 1.25 -8.04
N VAL A 33 -5.92 0.76 -6.99
CA VAL A 33 -4.54 1.15 -6.67
C VAL A 33 -3.62 -0.02 -6.97
N VAL A 34 -2.71 0.13 -7.94
CA VAL A 34 -1.76 -0.91 -8.30
C VAL A 34 -0.52 -0.77 -7.43
N VAL A 35 -0.26 -1.77 -6.60
CA VAL A 35 0.98 -1.89 -5.82
C VAL A 35 2.06 -2.50 -6.70
N SER A 36 3.23 -1.87 -6.76
CA SER A 36 4.37 -2.31 -7.56
C SER A 36 5.69 -1.94 -6.88
N GLY A 37 6.80 -2.49 -7.37
CA GLY A 37 8.14 -2.16 -6.87
C GLY A 37 8.33 -2.48 -5.39
N TRP A 38 7.67 -3.54 -4.88
CA TRP A 38 7.88 -3.98 -3.50
C TRP A 38 9.33 -4.40 -3.30
N ARG A 39 9.95 -3.84 -2.26
CA ARG A 39 11.34 -4.13 -1.88
C ARG A 39 11.47 -4.00 -0.37
N LEU A 40 12.23 -4.92 0.23
CA LEU A 40 12.70 -4.82 1.61
C LEU A 40 14.21 -4.66 1.58
N ASP A 41 14.70 -3.57 2.15
CA ASP A 41 16.12 -3.30 2.29
C ASP A 41 16.73 -4.04 3.48
N SER A 42 18.06 -4.16 3.47
CA SER A 42 18.82 -4.87 4.51
C SER A 42 18.72 -4.21 5.89
N ASP A 43 18.48 -2.90 5.92
CA ASP A 43 18.21 -2.14 7.14
C ASP A 43 16.79 -2.37 7.69
N GLY A 44 15.94 -3.10 6.96
CA GLY A 44 14.56 -3.39 7.32
C GLY A 44 13.54 -2.36 6.82
N THR A 45 13.98 -1.32 6.08
CA THR A 45 13.09 -0.36 5.43
C THR A 45 12.40 -1.04 4.25
N ALA A 46 11.10 -0.84 4.09
CA ALA A 46 10.36 -1.37 2.94
C ALA A 46 9.81 -0.27 2.05
N HIS A 47 9.83 -0.53 0.74
CA HIS A 47 9.43 0.39 -0.30
C HIS A 47 8.34 -0.23 -1.16
N ALA A 48 7.36 0.60 -1.54
CA ALA A 48 6.37 0.26 -2.56
C ALA A 48 5.99 1.51 -3.37
N SER A 49 5.61 1.30 -4.63
CA SER A 49 4.96 2.32 -5.46
C SER A 49 3.47 2.00 -5.58
N LEU A 50 2.63 2.97 -5.29
CA LEU A 50 1.18 2.90 -5.35
C LEU A 50 0.70 3.74 -6.53
N ARG A 51 0.34 3.09 -7.65
CA ARG A 51 -0.21 3.79 -8.82
C ARG A 51 -1.73 3.82 -8.72
N CYS A 52 -2.29 5.00 -8.51
CA CYS A 52 -3.73 5.20 -8.46
C CYS A 52 -4.28 5.16 -9.89
N ALA A 53 -4.83 4.02 -10.29
CA ALA A 53 -5.37 3.78 -11.62
C ALA A 53 -6.90 3.86 -11.63
N GLY A 54 -7.47 4.01 -12.82
CA GLY A 54 -8.92 4.01 -13.03
C GLY A 54 -9.56 5.40 -12.91
N ALA A 55 -10.38 5.74 -13.89
CA ALA A 55 -11.09 7.02 -13.96
C ALA A 55 -12.34 7.08 -13.06
N ARG A 56 -12.83 5.92 -12.58
CA ARG A 56 -14.08 5.82 -11.80
C ARG A 56 -13.95 6.32 -10.34
N GLY A 57 -12.73 6.53 -9.86
CA GLY A 57 -12.48 6.93 -8.47
C GLY A 57 -12.86 5.87 -7.44
N GLY A 58 -12.90 6.24 -6.16
CA GLY A 58 -13.31 5.38 -5.04
C GLY A 58 -12.37 5.42 -3.85
N ALA A 59 -12.64 4.61 -2.83
CA ALA A 59 -11.75 4.40 -1.68
C ALA A 59 -10.98 3.08 -1.81
N ALA A 60 -9.75 3.04 -1.28
CA ALA A 60 -8.93 1.84 -1.16
C ALA A 60 -8.16 1.88 0.16
N GLY A 61 -8.17 0.77 0.89
CA GLY A 61 -7.29 0.53 2.01
C GLY A 61 -5.96 -0.04 1.51
N ILE A 62 -4.86 0.62 1.83
CA ILE A 62 -3.51 0.13 1.56
C ILE A 62 -2.96 -0.49 2.84
N THR A 63 -2.91 -1.82 2.88
CA THR A 63 -2.52 -2.60 4.05
C THR A 63 -1.10 -3.10 3.90
N ALA A 64 -0.20 -2.69 4.79
CA ALA A 64 1.13 -3.27 4.91
C ALA A 64 1.11 -4.42 5.92
N GLN A 65 1.72 -5.54 5.53
CA GLN A 65 1.76 -6.76 6.31
C GLN A 65 3.14 -6.99 6.89
N ALA A 66 3.19 -7.53 8.11
CA ALA A 66 4.42 -7.95 8.75
C ALA A 66 4.28 -9.32 9.43
N LYS A 67 5.41 -10.00 9.58
CA LYS A 67 5.50 -11.32 10.19
C LYS A 67 6.88 -11.54 10.81
N ALA A 68 6.94 -12.27 11.91
CA ALA A 68 8.19 -12.80 12.44
C ALA A 68 8.72 -13.90 11.47
N PRO A 69 10.03 -13.92 11.16
CA PRO A 69 10.60 -14.80 10.13
C PRO A 69 10.42 -16.29 10.46
N ASP A 70 10.61 -16.68 11.73
CA ASP A 70 10.65 -18.08 12.16
C ASP A 70 9.31 -18.59 12.74
N VAL A 71 8.25 -17.79 12.67
CA VAL A 71 6.93 -18.16 13.19
C VAL A 71 6.08 -18.72 12.05
N ALA A 72 5.42 -19.86 12.24
CA ALA A 72 4.50 -20.40 11.25
C ALA A 72 3.23 -19.53 11.11
N GLY A 73 2.60 -19.54 9.94
CA GLY A 73 1.34 -18.82 9.68
C GLY A 73 1.45 -17.63 8.73
N ALA A 74 0.32 -16.98 8.45
CA ALA A 74 0.21 -15.88 7.51
C ALA A 74 0.65 -14.53 8.11
N ALA A 75 1.22 -13.66 7.27
CA ALA A 75 1.51 -12.29 7.65
C ALA A 75 0.21 -11.51 7.96
N ARG A 76 0.24 -10.67 8.99
CA ARG A 76 -0.93 -9.87 9.41
C ARG A 76 -0.78 -8.43 8.96
N GLY A 77 -1.90 -7.78 8.64
CA GLY A 77 -1.93 -6.33 8.44
C GLY A 77 -1.59 -5.61 9.73
N VAL A 78 -0.57 -4.74 9.69
CA VAL A 78 -0.09 -4.00 10.87
C VAL A 78 -0.05 -2.50 10.64
N PHE A 79 -0.31 -2.06 9.42
CA PHE A 79 -0.47 -0.67 9.05
C PHE A 79 -1.51 -0.57 7.94
N LEU A 80 -2.37 0.45 8.03
CA LEU A 80 -3.42 0.75 7.07
C LEU A 80 -3.34 2.22 6.68
N LEU A 81 -3.25 2.48 5.38
CA LEU A 81 -3.39 3.81 4.81
C LEU A 81 -4.70 3.86 4.03
N GLU A 82 -5.63 4.67 4.51
CA GLU A 82 -6.88 4.96 3.81
C GLU A 82 -6.62 5.94 2.65
N MET A 83 -6.98 5.52 1.45
CA MET A 83 -6.74 6.28 0.22
C MET A 83 -8.05 6.51 -0.53
N THR A 84 -8.27 7.71 -1.03
CA THR A 84 -9.43 8.08 -1.84
C THR A 84 -8.97 8.61 -3.18
N VAL A 85 -9.31 7.92 -4.26
CA VAL A 85 -9.06 8.36 -5.63
C VAL A 85 -10.26 9.19 -6.08
N THR A 86 -10.09 10.49 -6.21
CA THR A 86 -11.15 11.41 -6.62
C THR A 86 -11.24 11.43 -8.15
N PRO A 87 -12.37 11.01 -8.75
CA PRO A 87 -12.50 10.97 -10.20
C PRO A 87 -12.28 12.36 -10.81
N TYR A 88 -11.87 12.41 -12.07
CA TYR A 88 -11.94 13.66 -12.81
C TYR A 88 -13.42 14.07 -12.91
N PRO A 89 -13.74 15.37 -12.87
CA PRO A 89 -15.09 15.81 -13.22
C PRO A 89 -15.41 15.24 -14.60
N GLY A 90 -16.43 14.40 -14.69
CA GLY A 90 -16.92 13.92 -15.97
C GLY A 90 -17.38 15.12 -16.78
N GLN A 91 -16.88 15.26 -18.00
CA GLN A 91 -17.60 16.06 -18.97
C GLN A 91 -18.91 15.29 -19.22
N GLY A 92 -20.02 15.90 -18.82
CA GLY A 92 -21.37 15.33 -18.94
C GLY A 92 -21.76 15.06 -20.38
#